data_AF-A0A9P6VLN1-F1
#
_entry.id   AF-A0A9P6VLN1-F1
#
_cell.length_a   1.000
_cell.length_b   1.000
_cell.length_c   1.000
_cell.angle_alpha   90.00
_cell.angle_beta   90.00
_cell.angle_gamma   90.00
#
_symmetry.space_group_name_H-M   'P 1'
#
loop_
_entity.id
_entity.type
_entity.pdbx_description
1 polymer ?
#
loop_
_entity_poly.entity_id
_entity_poly.type
_entity_poly.pdbx_seq_one_letter_code
_entity_poly.pdbx_strand_id
1 'polypeptide(L)'
;MIYNRRKRAQFYEEQKGLYAAAVHNARLAIEQGTATEDDFDFIRRDEEENARVKKITADKAAKAAKKGIFASGKDWLFSGLKKEEEGDDVGSSQRRIGFESLSEEDDGMGERESDILRAIEDKKESVERKVKQAFADEKDRQRAGGPLDRIGTPAKENSGSEDDRPKSGGWTSFMTRR
;
A
#
# COMPACT_ATOMS: atom_id res chain seq x y z
N MET A 1 4.35 -6.00 -2.44
CA MET A 1 4.58 -4.82 -1.57
C MET A 1 5.19 -3.71 -2.43
N ILE A 2 4.51 -2.58 -2.64
CA ILE A 2 5.05 -1.48 -3.47
C ILE A 2 6.10 -0.73 -2.64
N TYR A 3 7.37 -0.83 -3.02
CA TYR A 3 8.49 -0.27 -2.24
C TYR A 3 8.58 1.26 -2.30
N ASN A 4 8.05 1.89 -3.34
CA ASN A 4 8.07 3.35 -3.51
C ASN A 4 6.77 3.97 -2.99
N ARG A 5 6.87 4.88 -2.00
CA ARG A 5 5.71 5.55 -1.39
C ARG A 5 4.86 6.34 -2.39
N ARG A 6 5.47 7.03 -3.36
CA ARG A 6 4.74 7.80 -4.39
C ARG A 6 3.95 6.88 -5.31
N LYS A 7 4.58 5.81 -5.79
CA LYS A 7 3.89 4.79 -6.61
C LYS A 7 2.81 4.05 -5.83
N ARG A 8 3.01 3.88 -4.52
CA ARG A 8 2.01 3.27 -3.64
C ARG A 8 0.79 4.17 -3.49
N ALA A 9 0.97 5.48 -3.34
CA ALA A 9 -0.12 6.44 -3.28
C ALA A 9 -0.93 6.41 -4.59
N GLN A 10 -0.26 6.54 -5.73
CA GLN A 10 -0.89 6.45 -7.06
C GLN A 10 -1.67 5.14 -7.24
N PHE A 11 -1.08 4.01 -6.87
CA PHE A 11 -1.76 2.72 -6.93
C PHE A 11 -3.03 2.69 -6.08
N TYR A 12 -3.01 3.21 -4.85
CA TYR A 12 -4.20 3.22 -4.01
C TYR A 12 -5.26 4.22 -4.50
N GLU A 13 -4.85 5.33 -5.10
CA GLU A 13 -5.76 6.28 -5.76
C GLU A 13 -6.45 5.62 -6.96
N GLU A 14 -5.69 4.92 -7.80
CA GLU A 14 -6.22 4.14 -8.92
C GLU A 14 -7.19 3.05 -8.43
N GLN A 15 -6.80 2.27 -7.41
CA GLN A 15 -7.66 1.24 -6.82
C GLN A 15 -8.95 1.83 -6.24
N LYS A 16 -8.86 2.99 -5.58
CA LYS A 16 -10.03 3.70 -5.06
C LYS A 16 -10.94 4.19 -6.19
N GLY A 17 -10.36 4.67 -7.29
CA GLY A 17 -11.10 5.08 -8.48
C GLY A 17 -11.84 3.92 -9.13
N LEU A 18 -11.16 2.79 -9.33
CA LEU A 18 -11.76 1.56 -9.85
C LEU A 18 -12.90 1.06 -8.97
N TYR A 19 -12.70 1.05 -7.65
CA TYR A 19 -13.74 0.66 -6.69
C TYR A 19 -14.95 1.60 -6.76
N ALA A 20 -14.72 2.92 -6.79
CA ALA A 20 -15.80 3.90 -6.88
C ALA A 20 -16.60 3.76 -8.18
N ALA A 21 -15.92 3.49 -9.30
CA ALA A 21 -16.57 3.20 -10.58
C ALA A 21 -17.41 1.92 -10.52
N ALA A 22 -16.90 0.86 -9.86
CA ALA A 22 -17.65 -0.39 -9.67
C ALA A 22 -18.94 -0.18 -8.86
N VAL A 23 -18.86 0.56 -7.74
CA VAL A 23 -20.04 0.92 -6.93
C VAL A 23 -21.06 1.72 -7.74
N HIS A 24 -20.60 2.69 -8.53
CA HIS A 24 -21.48 3.48 -9.39
C HIS A 24 -22.18 2.62 -10.44
N ASN A 25 -21.44 1.74 -11.12
CA ASN A 25 -22.00 0.86 -12.15
C ASN A 25 -23.01 -0.14 -11.56
N ALA A 26 -22.72 -0.72 -10.40
CA ALA A 26 -23.66 -1.61 -9.71
C ALA A 26 -24.96 -0.87 -9.35
N ARG A 27 -24.87 0.39 -8.88
CA ARG A 27 -26.07 1.22 -8.63
C ARG A 27 -26.86 1.51 -9.89
N LEU A 28 -26.18 1.88 -10.98
CA LEU A 28 -26.85 2.09 -12.27
C LEU A 28 -27.56 0.83 -12.76
N ALA A 29 -26.95 -0.34 -12.62
CA ALA A 29 -27.58 -1.61 -12.99
C ALA A 29 -28.84 -1.89 -12.16
N ILE A 30 -28.83 -1.54 -10.87
CA ILE A 30 -30.01 -1.67 -9.99
C ILE A 30 -31.11 -0.72 -10.45
N GLU A 31 -30.78 0.55 -10.71
CA GLU A 31 -31.74 1.55 -11.19
C GLU A 31 -32.33 1.19 -12.54
N GLN A 32 -31.53 0.59 -13.42
CA GLN A 32 -31.94 0.12 -14.74
C GLN A 32 -32.69 -1.21 -14.69
N GLY A 33 -32.73 -1.89 -13.54
CA GLY A 33 -33.38 -3.19 -13.36
C GLY A 33 -32.65 -4.36 -14.04
N THR A 34 -31.40 -4.15 -14.47
CA THR A 34 -30.53 -5.17 -15.09
C THR A 34 -29.49 -5.72 -14.12
N ALA A 35 -29.60 -5.39 -12.84
CA ALA A 35 -28.66 -5.83 -11.80
C ALA A 35 -28.67 -7.34 -11.63
N THR A 36 -27.47 -7.89 -11.46
CA THR A 36 -27.26 -9.27 -11.03
C THR A 36 -27.37 -9.38 -9.51
N GLU A 37 -27.60 -10.59 -8.99
CA GLU A 37 -27.61 -10.82 -7.53
C GLU A 37 -26.30 -10.37 -6.87
N ASP A 38 -25.18 -10.53 -7.56
CA ASP A 38 -23.86 -10.12 -7.11
C ASP A 38 -23.75 -8.58 -6.94
N ASP A 39 -24.43 -7.79 -7.77
CA ASP A 39 -24.45 -6.33 -7.67
C ASP A 39 -25.17 -5.87 -6.38
N PHE A 40 -26.30 -6.51 -6.05
CA PHE A 40 -27.02 -6.24 -4.80
C PHE A 40 -26.19 -6.62 -3.58
N ASP A 41 -25.57 -7.79 -3.63
CA ASP A 41 -24.72 -8.31 -2.57
C ASP A 41 -23.47 -7.43 -2.36
N PHE A 42 -22.89 -6.92 -3.45
CA PHE A 42 -21.77 -5.99 -3.43
C PHE A 42 -22.15 -4.66 -2.76
N ILE A 43 -23.26 -4.04 -3.16
CA ILE A 43 -23.74 -2.78 -2.56
C ILE A 43 -24.06 -2.95 -1.07
N ARG A 44 -24.72 -4.05 -0.68
CA ARG A 44 -25.01 -4.31 0.73
C ARG A 44 -23.73 -4.39 1.57
N ARG A 45 -22.70 -5.08 1.07
CA ARG A 45 -21.39 -5.16 1.76
C ARG A 45 -20.73 -3.79 1.86
N ASP A 46 -20.71 -3.01 0.78
CA ASP A 46 -20.16 -1.64 0.79
C ASP A 46 -20.87 -0.74 1.82
N GLU A 47 -22.19 -0.80 1.89
CA GLU A 47 -22.97 -0.04 2.88
C GLU A 47 -22.69 -0.47 4.31
N GLU A 48 -22.58 -1.78 4.56
CA GLU A 48 -22.20 -2.30 5.88
C GLU A 48 -20.79 -1.85 6.30
N GLU A 49 -19.82 -1.92 5.40
CA GLU A 49 -18.45 -1.47 5.67
C GLU A 49 -18.41 0.03 5.95
N ASN A 50 -19.10 0.83 5.13
CA ASN A 50 -19.24 2.26 5.34
C ASN A 50 -19.92 2.59 6.68
N ALA A 51 -20.95 1.83 7.07
CA ALA A 51 -21.60 1.99 8.37
C ALA A 51 -20.66 1.63 9.53
N ARG A 52 -19.85 0.57 9.40
CA ARG A 52 -18.85 0.18 10.41
C ARG A 52 -17.79 1.26 10.57
N VAL A 53 -17.24 1.78 9.46
CA VAL A 53 -16.24 2.85 9.50
C VAL A 53 -16.84 4.10 10.15
N LYS A 54 -18.05 4.52 9.76
CA LYS A 54 -18.75 5.66 10.36
C LYS A 54 -18.90 5.51 11.88
N LYS A 55 -19.33 4.34 12.36
CA LYS A 55 -19.44 4.05 13.80
C LYS A 55 -18.09 4.19 14.51
N ILE A 56 -17.05 3.56 13.97
CA ILE A 56 -15.69 3.64 14.55
C ILE A 56 -15.20 5.10 14.58
N THR A 57 -15.41 5.87 13.50
CA THR A 57 -15.01 7.27 13.45
C THR A 57 -15.82 8.12 14.43
N ALA A 58 -17.12 7.88 14.58
CA ALA A 58 -17.98 8.58 15.52
C ALA A 58 -17.58 8.28 16.96
N ASP A 59 -17.28 7.01 17.29
CA ASP A 59 -16.80 6.61 18.62
C ASP A 59 -15.45 7.24 18.94
N LYS A 60 -14.53 7.28 17.97
CA LYS A 60 -13.23 7.96 18.12
C LYS A 60 -13.43 9.47 18.32
N ALA A 61 -14.30 10.11 17.54
CA ALA A 61 -14.61 11.52 17.68
C ALA A 61 -15.26 11.84 19.03
N ALA A 62 -16.20 11.02 19.50
CA ALA A 62 -16.84 11.16 20.80
C ALA A 62 -15.85 10.98 21.96
N LYS A 63 -14.91 10.03 21.86
CA LYS A 63 -13.82 9.85 22.84
C LYS A 63 -12.85 11.03 22.83
N ALA A 64 -12.50 11.55 21.65
CA ALA A 64 -11.65 12.73 21.52
C ALA A 64 -12.29 13.98 22.12
N ALA A 65 -13.60 14.20 21.87
CA ALA A 65 -14.36 15.30 22.45
C ALA A 65 -14.41 15.22 23.98
N LYS A 66 -14.67 14.03 24.55
CA LYS A 66 -14.65 13.81 26.00
C LYS A 66 -13.27 14.12 26.60
N LYS A 67 -12.18 13.68 25.95
CA LYS A 67 -10.82 13.97 26.42
C LYS A 67 -10.47 15.47 26.35
N GLY A 68 -10.93 16.16 25.31
CA GLY A 68 -10.75 17.61 25.16
C GLY A 68 -11.42 18.41 26.27
N ILE A 69 -12.66 18.07 26.64
CA ILE A 69 -13.41 18.78 27.67
C ILE A 69 -12.75 18.66 29.06
N PHE A 70 -12.21 17.49 29.42
CA PHE A 70 -11.50 17.30 30.70
C PHE A 70 -10.07 17.88 30.72
N ALA A 71 -9.41 18.01 29.57
CA ALA A 71 -8.10 18.65 29.48
C ALA A 71 -8.21 20.18 29.61
N SER A 72 -9.18 20.79 28.91
CA SER A 72 -9.38 22.24 28.92
C SER A 72 -9.67 22.82 30.31
N GLY A 73 -10.37 22.09 31.18
CA GLY A 73 -10.65 22.54 32.56
C GLY A 73 -9.41 22.57 33.46
N LYS A 74 -8.46 21.64 33.26
CA LYS A 74 -7.18 21.63 33.99
C LYS A 74 -6.24 22.70 33.46
N ASP A 75 -6.20 22.89 32.15
CA ASP A 75 -5.39 23.94 31.53
C ASP A 75 -5.85 25.34 31.96
N TRP A 76 -7.14 25.57 32.17
CA TRP A 76 -7.64 26.82 32.74
C TRP A 76 -7.24 27.01 34.22
N LEU A 77 -7.42 26.00 35.07
CA LEU A 77 -7.09 26.06 36.50
C LEU A 77 -5.57 26.16 36.79
N PHE A 78 -4.72 25.61 35.93
CA PHE A 78 -3.26 25.69 36.06
C PHE A 78 -2.60 26.76 35.17
N SER A 79 -3.37 27.52 34.37
CA SER A 79 -2.82 28.60 33.52
C SER A 79 -2.20 29.75 34.31
N GLY A 80 -2.64 29.95 35.56
CA GLY A 80 -2.06 30.96 36.47
C GLY A 80 -0.78 30.48 37.17
N LEU A 81 -0.67 29.18 37.46
CA LEU A 81 0.49 28.63 38.17
C LEU A 81 1.71 28.46 37.25
N LYS A 82 1.48 28.17 35.95
CA LYS A 82 2.54 28.13 34.93
C LYS A 82 3.09 29.51 34.55
N LYS A 83 2.46 30.60 34.98
CA LYS A 83 2.83 31.95 34.54
C LYS A 83 3.65 32.73 35.59
N GLU A 84 3.86 32.17 36.78
CA GLU A 84 4.66 32.81 37.83
C GLU A 84 5.96 32.07 38.22
N GLU A 85 6.28 30.92 37.60
CA GLU A 85 7.53 30.17 37.87
C GLU A 85 8.35 29.86 36.60
N GLU A 86 8.50 30.82 35.69
CA GLU A 86 9.45 30.67 34.56
C GLU A 86 10.01 32.04 34.16
N GLY A 87 10.76 32.64 35.08
CA GLY A 87 11.90 33.46 34.70
C GLY A 87 13.04 32.52 34.31
N ASP A 88 13.55 32.68 33.08
CA ASP A 88 14.72 32.02 32.52
C ASP A 88 14.84 30.50 32.77
N ASP A 89 14.27 29.68 31.87
CA ASP A 89 15.08 28.57 31.36
C ASP A 89 14.78 28.22 29.90
N VAL A 90 15.86 27.89 29.23
CA VAL A 90 16.00 27.63 27.82
C VAL A 90 15.60 26.19 27.49
N GLY A 91 14.78 26.01 26.46
CA GLY A 91 14.75 24.76 25.70
C GLY A 91 13.59 23.81 26.01
N SER A 92 12.54 23.88 25.18
CA SER A 92 11.92 22.65 24.70
C SER A 92 11.40 22.85 23.27
N SER A 93 12.12 22.18 22.38
CA SER A 93 11.89 22.03 20.96
C SER A 93 10.58 21.32 20.66
N GLN A 94 9.45 22.02 20.57
CA GLN A 94 8.25 21.43 19.95
C GLN A 94 7.18 22.46 19.57
N ARG A 95 7.50 23.37 18.65
CA ARG A 95 6.47 24.06 17.86
C ARG A 95 6.86 24.04 16.38
N ARG A 96 5.85 23.78 15.56
CA ARG A 96 5.80 23.79 14.08
C ARG A 96 6.37 22.57 13.35
N ILE A 97 5.66 21.44 13.48
CA ILE A 97 5.45 20.55 12.32
C ILE A 97 4.15 21.03 11.67
N GLY A 98 4.26 21.98 10.73
CA GLY A 98 3.10 22.56 10.09
C GLY A 98 3.53 23.59 9.05
N PHE A 99 3.79 23.07 7.84
CA PHE A 99 3.39 23.67 6.56
C PHE A 99 3.72 25.15 6.36
N GLU A 100 4.84 25.44 5.70
CA GLU A 100 5.08 26.64 4.86
C GLU A 100 6.56 26.66 4.43
N SER A 101 6.86 25.92 3.35
CA SER A 101 7.99 26.12 2.42
C SER A 101 8.16 24.87 1.56
N LEU A 102 7.10 24.50 0.83
CA LEU A 102 7.33 23.96 -0.51
C LEU A 102 7.83 25.16 -1.31
N SER A 103 9.15 25.32 -1.32
CA SER A 103 9.88 26.18 -2.23
C SER A 103 9.45 25.79 -3.64
N GLU A 104 8.69 26.71 -4.21
CA GLU A 104 8.24 26.80 -5.60
C GLU A 104 9.38 27.40 -6.42
N GLU A 105 10.55 26.74 -6.40
CA GLU A 105 11.76 27.23 -7.05
C GLU A 105 12.75 26.07 -7.27
N ASP A 106 12.38 25.14 -8.15
CA ASP A 106 13.37 24.43 -8.98
C ASP A 106 12.67 23.94 -10.25
N ASP A 107 12.29 24.90 -11.10
CA ASP A 107 12.06 24.70 -12.53
C ASP A 107 13.41 24.33 -13.19
N GLY A 108 13.90 23.15 -12.82
CA GLY A 108 15.09 22.54 -13.35
C GLY A 108 14.82 21.96 -14.72
N MET A 109 15.09 22.79 -15.74
CA MET A 109 15.50 22.40 -17.09
C MET A 109 14.44 21.69 -17.96
N GLY A 110 14.06 22.37 -19.06
CA GLY A 110 13.25 21.80 -20.13
C GLY A 110 13.85 20.53 -20.72
N GLU A 111 13.33 19.39 -20.29
CA GLU A 111 13.41 18.14 -21.05
C GLU A 111 12.47 18.29 -22.25
N ARG A 112 13.06 18.29 -23.44
CA ARG A 112 12.34 18.43 -24.71
C ARG A 112 11.32 17.30 -24.75
N GLU A 113 10.08 17.61 -25.15
CA GLU A 113 8.98 16.62 -25.26
C GLU A 113 9.38 15.33 -26.02
N SER A 114 10.38 15.44 -26.91
CA SER A 114 11.02 14.32 -27.61
C SER A 114 11.70 13.29 -26.70
N ASP A 115 12.31 13.69 -25.58
CA ASP A 115 13.02 12.80 -24.67
C ASP A 115 12.04 11.99 -23.81
N ILE A 116 10.89 12.59 -23.47
CA ILE A 116 9.79 11.91 -22.79
C ILE A 116 9.21 10.82 -23.71
N LEU A 117 8.97 11.14 -24.98
CA LEU A 117 8.47 10.18 -25.97
C LEU A 117 9.47 9.03 -26.18
N ARG A 118 10.77 9.33 -26.30
CA ARG A 118 11.82 8.32 -26.41
C ARG A 118 11.92 7.43 -25.17
N ALA A 119 11.79 7.99 -23.97
CA ALA A 119 11.79 7.23 -22.73
C ALA A 119 10.56 6.32 -22.58
N ILE A 120 9.41 6.71 -23.16
CA ILE A 120 8.21 5.87 -23.22
C ILE A 120 8.42 4.72 -24.21
N GLU A 121 8.99 5.00 -25.38
CA GLU A 121 9.29 4.00 -26.40
C GLU A 121 10.30 2.95 -25.91
N ASP A 122 11.41 3.39 -25.30
CA ASP A 122 12.41 2.50 -24.68
C ASP A 122 11.80 1.60 -23.60
N LYS A 123 10.87 2.14 -22.80
CA LYS A 123 10.15 1.36 -21.79
C LYS A 123 9.20 0.36 -22.43
N LYS A 124 8.47 0.74 -23.48
CA LYS A 124 7.58 -0.16 -24.22
C LYS A 124 8.35 -1.35 -24.79
N GLU A 125 9.49 -1.10 -25.42
CA GLU A 125 10.36 -2.18 -25.91
C GLU A 125 10.86 -3.09 -24.78
N SER A 126 11.24 -2.51 -23.63
CA SER A 126 11.70 -3.31 -22.48
C SER A 126 10.60 -4.20 -21.90
N VAL A 127 9.35 -3.72 -21.91
CA VAL A 127 8.18 -4.49 -21.47
C VAL A 127 7.86 -5.57 -22.49
N GLU A 128 7.84 -5.26 -23.78
CA GLU A 128 7.61 -6.24 -24.84
C GLU A 128 8.64 -7.37 -24.84
N ARG A 129 9.93 -7.05 -24.63
CA ARG A 129 10.99 -8.06 -24.51
C ARG A 129 10.76 -8.97 -23.30
N LYS A 130 10.39 -8.40 -22.15
CA LYS A 130 10.08 -9.18 -20.94
C LYS A 130 8.83 -10.04 -21.11
N VAL A 131 7.80 -9.53 -21.77
CA VAL A 131 6.57 -10.29 -22.06
C VAL A 131 6.88 -11.45 -23.01
N LYS A 132 7.64 -11.22 -24.08
CA LYS A 132 8.08 -12.28 -25.00
C LYS A 132 8.93 -13.33 -24.30
N GLN A 133 9.84 -12.92 -23.43
CA GLN A 133 10.67 -13.83 -22.64
C GLN A 133 9.82 -14.66 -21.67
N ALA A 134 8.95 -14.02 -20.89
CA ALA A 134 8.06 -14.72 -19.96
C ALA A 134 7.10 -15.68 -20.69
N PHE A 135 6.63 -15.30 -21.88
CA PHE A 135 5.79 -16.16 -22.71
C PHE A 135 6.56 -17.38 -23.25
N ALA A 136 7.83 -17.20 -23.64
CA ALA A 136 8.70 -18.31 -24.03
C ALA A 136 8.95 -19.25 -22.84
N ASP A 137 9.29 -18.71 -21.66
CA ASP A 137 9.52 -19.47 -20.44
C ASP A 137 8.27 -20.28 -20.03
N GLU A 138 7.07 -19.69 -20.15
CA GLU A 138 5.81 -20.37 -19.86
C GLU A 138 5.46 -21.45 -20.90
N LYS A 139 5.72 -21.19 -22.19
CA LYS A 139 5.58 -22.20 -23.25
C LYS A 139 6.54 -23.38 -23.06
N ASP A 140 7.75 -23.11 -22.59
CA ASP A 140 8.73 -24.14 -22.26
C ASP A 140 8.33 -24.93 -21.01
N ARG A 141 7.70 -24.30 -20.00
CA ARG A 141 7.08 -25.01 -18.87
C ARG A 141 5.92 -25.91 -19.30
N GLN A 142 5.10 -25.46 -20.25
CA GLN A 142 4.02 -26.30 -20.81
C GLN A 142 4.58 -27.51 -21.58
N ARG A 143 5.71 -27.36 -22.29
CA ARG A 143 6.37 -28.46 -23.01
C ARG A 143 7.14 -29.42 -22.08
N ALA A 144 7.85 -28.88 -21.10
CA ALA A 144 8.65 -29.63 -20.14
C ALA A 144 7.82 -30.23 -18.99
N GLY A 145 6.53 -29.89 -18.95
CA GLY A 145 5.63 -30.23 -17.86
C GLY A 145 5.93 -29.43 -16.58
N GLY A 146 4.91 -29.33 -15.73
CA GLY A 146 5.03 -28.79 -14.39
C GLY A 146 5.94 -29.66 -13.51
N PRO A 147 6.31 -29.20 -12.30
CA PRO A 147 7.13 -29.98 -11.38
C PRO A 147 6.51 -31.35 -11.02
N LEU A 148 5.20 -31.52 -11.16
CA LEU A 148 4.50 -32.79 -10.96
C LEU A 148 4.72 -33.78 -12.12
N ASP A 149 4.79 -33.31 -13.36
CA ASP A 149 5.00 -34.13 -14.57
C ASP A 149 6.43 -34.68 -14.65
N ARG A 150 7.36 -34.07 -13.89
CA ARG A 150 8.76 -34.48 -13.78
C ARG A 150 9.00 -35.55 -12.73
N ILE A 151 8.01 -35.84 -11.88
CA ILE A 151 8.07 -36.94 -10.92
C ILE A 151 7.77 -38.23 -11.69
N GLY A 152 8.81 -38.84 -12.27
CA GLY A 152 8.71 -40.12 -12.98
C GLY A 152 9.49 -40.20 -14.29
N THR A 153 9.95 -39.08 -14.85
CA THR A 153 10.96 -39.10 -15.92
C THR A 153 12.30 -39.42 -15.28
N PRO A 154 13.02 -40.50 -15.67
CA PRO A 154 14.34 -40.76 -15.13
C PRO A 154 15.23 -39.57 -15.50
N ALA A 155 15.55 -38.75 -14.49
CA ALA A 155 16.65 -37.82 -14.60
C ALA A 155 17.87 -38.68 -14.95
N LYS A 156 18.28 -38.55 -16.21
CA LYS A 156 19.47 -39.16 -16.76
C LYS A 156 20.61 -38.88 -15.78
N GLU A 157 21.02 -39.95 -15.12
CA GLU A 157 22.25 -40.17 -14.37
C GLU A 157 23.11 -38.92 -14.15
N ASN A 158 22.99 -38.33 -12.96
CA ASN A 158 24.14 -37.75 -12.27
C ASN A 158 24.10 -38.26 -10.84
N SER A 159 24.68 -39.45 -10.70
CA SER A 159 25.30 -39.95 -9.48
C SER A 159 26.17 -38.87 -8.82
N GLY A 160 26.00 -38.66 -7.51
CA GLY A 160 26.92 -37.87 -6.72
C GLY A 160 26.28 -37.22 -5.49
N SER A 161 26.61 -37.75 -4.32
CA SER A 161 26.45 -37.17 -2.97
C SER A 161 25.04 -36.97 -2.41
N GLU A 162 24.61 -37.97 -1.65
CA GLU A 162 23.82 -37.78 -0.42
C GLU A 162 24.63 -36.95 0.59
N ASP A 163 24.63 -35.62 0.48
CA ASP A 163 25.06 -34.75 1.59
C ASP A 163 24.68 -33.26 1.50
N ASP A 164 23.78 -32.84 0.60
CA ASP A 164 23.36 -31.43 0.53
C ASP A 164 21.84 -31.27 0.51
N ARG A 165 21.20 -31.55 1.66
CA ARG A 165 19.93 -30.91 2.00
C ARG A 165 20.26 -29.60 2.73
N PRO A 166 19.90 -28.41 2.23
CA PRO A 166 20.02 -27.20 3.02
C PRO A 166 19.10 -27.37 4.23
N LYS A 167 19.69 -27.56 5.42
CA LYS A 167 18.95 -27.53 6.69
C LYS A 167 18.18 -26.23 6.69
N SER A 168 16.86 -26.32 6.59
CA SER A 168 15.95 -25.18 6.65
C SER A 168 16.19 -24.48 7.99
N GLY A 169 17.01 -23.44 7.98
CA GLY A 169 17.21 -22.53 9.09
C GLY A 169 15.90 -21.80 9.30
N GLY A 170 15.00 -22.41 10.08
CA GLY A 170 13.78 -21.76 10.52
C GLY A 170 14.14 -20.44 11.21
N TRP A 171 13.20 -19.49 11.19
CA TRP A 171 13.37 -18.16 11.79
C TRP A 171 13.71 -18.16 13.29
N THR A 172 13.81 -19.32 13.93
CA THR A 172 14.29 -19.52 15.31
C THR A 172 15.82 -19.56 15.45
N SER A 173 16.58 -19.63 14.35
CA SER A 173 18.06 -19.74 14.41
C SER A 173 18.77 -18.55 15.07
N PHE A 174 18.14 -17.37 15.17
CA PHE A 174 18.77 -16.21 15.83
C PHE A 174 18.69 -16.25 17.37
N MET A 175 17.81 -17.06 17.96
CA MET A 175 17.68 -17.17 19.42
C MET A 175 18.69 -18.12 20.05
N THR A 176 19.31 -18.99 19.27
CA THR A 176 20.18 -20.08 19.77
C THR A 176 21.68 -19.76 19.72
N ARG A 177 22.07 -18.60 19.17
CA ARG A 177 23.45 -18.09 19.34
C ARG A 177 23.49 -17.18 20.57
N ARG A 178 23.87 -17.76 21.70
CA ARG A 178 24.30 -17.04 22.90
C ARG A 178 25.73 -17.42 23.20
#